data_AF-A0A258CSI6-F1
#
_entry.id   AF-A0A258CSI6-F1
#
_cell.length_a   1.000
_cell.length_b   1.000
_cell.length_c   1.000
_cell.angle_alpha   90.00
_cell.angle_beta   90.00
_cell.angle_gamma   90.00
#
_symmetry.space_group_name_H-M   'P 1'
#
loop_
_entity.id
_entity.type
_entity.pdbx_description
1 polymer ?
#
loop_
_entity_poly.entity_id
_entity_poly.type
_entity_poly.pdbx_seq_one_letter_code
_entity_poly.pdbx_strand_id
1 'polypeptide(L)'
;AEPIEPVVAPETLTARRAFAEPIGAPETMARYLTQLVADLCAALEAVSLGARRLDAYFVRVDNRTETARIAMAAPTRDAKRLARLLCEKLENVDPGFDVEKIILAAPGAESLVFKQTESLGDPDGPTDLSALVDTLSNRLGADHVFRLASAESDLPERSVRAAPALASVEEFSWPLDWPRPTRLFARPEPVETVALLPDAPPAAFTWRGIRRRVRRADGPERVFGEWWKADAELARSRDYYQVEDEAGERFWLYRDGDGEDPATGTQRWFIAGIFA
;
A
#
# COMPACT_ATOMS: atom_id res chain seq x y z
N ALA A 1 25.46 -14.93 25.22
CA ALA A 1 24.55 -15.10 24.08
C ALA A 1 25.41 -15.36 22.87
N GLU A 2 25.16 -16.45 22.14
CA GLU A 2 25.89 -16.79 20.92
C GLU A 2 25.53 -15.77 19.82
N PRO A 3 26.52 -15.19 19.10
CA PRO A 3 26.24 -14.17 18.10
C PRO A 3 25.45 -14.78 16.93
N ILE A 4 24.34 -14.14 16.56
CA ILE A 4 23.55 -14.54 15.39
C ILE A 4 24.29 -14.01 14.16
N GLU A 5 24.99 -14.89 13.46
CA GLU A 5 25.57 -14.53 12.16
C GLU A 5 24.47 -14.44 11.09
N PRO A 6 24.32 -13.31 10.40
CA PRO A 6 23.34 -13.17 9.33
C PRO A 6 23.76 -14.07 8.15
N VAL A 7 22.95 -15.09 7.88
CA VAL A 7 23.10 -15.94 6.70
C VAL A 7 22.64 -15.15 5.48
N VAL A 8 23.59 -14.84 4.59
CA VAL A 8 23.33 -14.18 3.31
C VAL A 8 23.35 -15.24 2.22
N ALA A 9 22.35 -15.24 1.32
CA ALA A 9 22.34 -16.16 0.19
C ALA A 9 23.61 -15.95 -0.68
N PRO A 10 24.26 -17.02 -1.16
CA PRO A 10 25.55 -16.92 -1.83
C PRO A 10 25.51 -16.08 -3.12
N GLU A 11 24.36 -16.00 -3.79
CA GLU A 11 24.15 -15.11 -4.95
C GLU A 11 24.05 -13.61 -4.60
N THR A 12 23.95 -13.26 -3.32
CA THR A 12 23.80 -11.85 -2.91
C THR A 12 25.12 -11.12 -3.05
N LEU A 13 25.12 -10.05 -3.85
CA LEU A 13 26.26 -9.16 -3.96
C LEU A 13 26.44 -8.37 -2.66
N THR A 14 27.68 -8.35 -2.18
CA THR A 14 28.05 -7.67 -0.94
C THR A 14 29.30 -6.83 -1.13
N ALA A 15 29.37 -5.72 -0.42
CA ALA A 15 30.55 -4.90 -0.23
C ALA A 15 30.82 -4.76 1.26
N ARG A 16 32.08 -4.86 1.70
CA ARG A 16 32.41 -4.82 3.13
C ARG A 16 33.65 -4.00 3.40
N ARG A 17 33.66 -3.29 4.52
CA ARG A 17 34.81 -2.57 5.05
C ARG A 17 35.03 -2.94 6.51
N ALA A 18 36.23 -3.42 6.82
CA ALA A 18 36.70 -3.58 8.19
C ALA A 18 37.61 -2.39 8.54
N PHE A 19 37.54 -1.94 9.79
CA PHE A 19 38.33 -0.82 10.30
C PHE A 19 39.40 -1.31 11.27
N ALA A 20 40.59 -0.73 11.16
CA ALA A 20 41.69 -1.02 12.10
C ALA A 20 41.45 -0.38 13.47
N GLU A 21 40.83 0.80 13.48
CA GLU A 21 40.33 1.48 14.68
C GLU A 21 38.80 1.57 14.58
N PRO A 22 38.05 1.16 15.62
CA PRO A 22 36.59 1.27 15.62
C PRO A 22 36.11 2.70 15.41
N ILE A 23 35.00 2.86 14.67
CA ILE A 23 34.42 4.18 14.38
C ILE A 23 33.05 4.37 15.04
N GLY A 24 32.85 5.50 15.72
CA GLY A 24 31.55 5.86 16.31
C GLY A 24 30.87 7.07 15.67
N ALA A 25 31.64 7.92 14.98
CA ALA A 25 31.14 9.18 14.44
C ALA A 25 30.16 8.96 13.26
N PRO A 26 28.91 9.47 13.32
CA PRO A 26 27.93 9.34 12.25
C PRO A 26 28.42 9.82 10.88
N GLU A 27 29.19 10.90 10.83
CA GLU A 27 29.74 11.45 9.59
C GLU A 27 30.76 10.50 8.96
N THR A 28 31.53 9.79 9.79
CA THR A 28 32.50 8.79 9.33
C THR A 28 31.79 7.56 8.80
N MET A 29 30.73 7.10 9.49
CA MET A 29 29.89 6.01 9.01
C MET A 29 29.22 6.34 7.67
N ALA A 30 28.63 7.54 7.54
CA ALA A 30 28.01 8.03 6.31
C ALA A 30 28.99 8.09 5.13
N ARG A 31 30.23 8.53 5.37
CA ARG A 31 31.28 8.56 4.35
C ARG A 31 31.63 7.15 3.85
N TYR A 32 31.83 6.20 4.75
CA TYR A 32 32.17 4.82 4.36
C TYR A 32 30.99 4.09 3.72
N LEU A 33 29.76 4.35 4.16
CA LEU A 33 28.57 3.86 3.48
C LEU A 33 28.48 4.35 2.05
N THR A 34 28.73 5.65 1.81
CA THR A 34 28.69 6.22 0.46
C THR A 34 29.70 5.53 -0.47
N GLN A 35 30.89 5.22 0.04
CA GLN A 35 31.92 4.46 -0.70
C GLN A 35 31.47 3.02 -0.96
N LEU A 36 30.97 2.31 0.06
CA LEU A 36 30.49 0.94 -0.08
C LEU A 36 29.30 0.82 -1.04
N VAL A 37 28.42 1.82 -1.07
CA VAL A 37 27.32 1.89 -2.04
C VAL A 37 27.86 2.01 -3.45
N ALA A 38 28.89 2.85 -3.69
CA ALA A 38 29.52 2.97 -4.99
C ALA A 38 30.18 1.65 -5.44
N ASP A 39 30.91 0.99 -4.54
CA ASP A 39 31.54 -0.31 -4.79
C ASP A 39 30.49 -1.39 -5.12
N LEU A 40 29.38 -1.43 -4.38
CA LEU A 40 28.29 -2.37 -4.61
C LEU A 40 27.57 -2.08 -5.93
N CYS A 41 27.34 -0.81 -6.29
CA CYS A 41 26.78 -0.44 -7.58
C CYS A 41 27.66 -0.88 -8.75
N ALA A 42 28.99 -0.78 -8.62
CA ALA A 42 29.93 -1.28 -9.62
C ALA A 42 29.89 -2.81 -9.74
N ALA A 43 29.76 -3.52 -8.62
CA ALA A 43 29.59 -4.98 -8.62
C ALA A 43 28.26 -5.40 -9.27
N LEU A 44 27.17 -4.69 -9.00
CA LEU A 44 25.85 -4.90 -9.62
C LEU A 44 25.89 -4.63 -11.13
N GLU A 45 26.64 -3.62 -11.56
CA GLU A 45 26.83 -3.28 -12.97
C GLU A 45 27.48 -4.42 -13.76
N ALA A 46 28.53 -5.04 -13.19
CA ALA A 46 29.27 -6.11 -13.84
C ALA A 46 28.38 -7.33 -14.19
N VAL A 47 27.26 -7.50 -13.47
CA VAL A 47 26.29 -8.58 -13.68
C VAL A 47 24.94 -8.09 -14.22
N SER A 48 24.84 -6.81 -14.62
CA SER A 48 23.61 -6.19 -15.15
C SER A 48 22.40 -6.27 -14.22
N LEU A 49 22.64 -6.21 -12.91
CA LEU A 49 21.59 -6.18 -11.89
C LEU A 49 21.39 -4.77 -11.33
N GLY A 50 20.26 -4.55 -10.68
CA GLY A 50 19.91 -3.35 -9.94
C GLY A 50 19.44 -3.70 -8.55
N ALA A 51 19.71 -2.82 -7.58
CA ALA A 51 19.33 -3.06 -6.21
C ALA A 51 17.84 -2.77 -6.03
N ARG A 52 17.08 -3.77 -5.56
CA ARG A 52 15.69 -3.63 -5.11
C ARG A 52 15.63 -3.33 -3.61
N ARG A 53 16.59 -3.87 -2.85
CA ARG A 53 16.74 -3.68 -1.42
C ARG A 53 18.23 -3.59 -1.09
N LEU A 54 18.58 -2.74 -0.13
CA LEU A 54 19.91 -2.70 0.46
C LEU A 54 19.80 -2.87 1.96
N ASP A 55 20.61 -3.79 2.48
CA ASP A 55 20.78 -4.03 3.90
C ASP A 55 22.20 -3.66 4.30
N ALA A 56 22.34 -2.67 5.18
CA ALA A 56 23.61 -2.30 5.81
C ALA A 56 23.65 -2.88 7.23
N TYR A 57 24.72 -3.61 7.52
CA TYR A 57 25.01 -4.21 8.80
C TYR A 57 26.21 -3.52 9.41
N PHE A 58 26.05 -3.00 10.62
CA PHE A 58 27.10 -2.36 11.42
C PHE A 58 27.47 -3.30 12.54
N VAL A 59 28.59 -3.99 12.40
CA VAL A 59 29.12 -4.91 13.41
C VAL A 59 29.92 -4.09 14.41
N ARG A 60 29.48 -4.13 15.67
CA ARG A 60 30.12 -3.45 16.79
C ARG A 60 31.18 -4.34 17.43
N VAL A 61 32.08 -3.71 18.20
CA VAL A 61 33.15 -4.41 18.94
C VAL A 61 32.60 -5.43 19.96
N ASP A 62 31.37 -5.24 20.45
CA ASP A 62 30.69 -6.16 21.36
C ASP A 62 29.93 -7.29 20.63
N ASN A 63 30.23 -7.53 19.35
CA ASN A 63 29.56 -8.48 18.46
C ASN A 63 28.05 -8.24 18.25
N ARG A 64 27.52 -7.08 18.64
CA ARG A 64 26.16 -6.67 18.25
C ARG A 64 26.16 -6.16 16.81
N THR A 65 25.09 -6.47 16.08
CA THR A 65 24.92 -5.99 14.71
C THR A 65 23.70 -5.09 14.64
N GLU A 66 23.93 -3.82 14.36
CA GLU A 66 22.85 -2.88 14.04
C GLU A 66 22.56 -2.94 12.54
N THR A 67 21.32 -2.66 12.13
CA THR A 67 20.93 -2.75 10.72
C THR A 67 20.19 -1.52 10.24
N ALA A 68 20.57 -1.02 9.06
CA ALA A 68 19.81 -0.03 8.31
C ALA A 68 19.38 -0.67 6.98
N ARG A 69 18.08 -0.60 6.67
CA ARG A 69 17.51 -1.21 5.47
C ARG A 69 16.73 -0.18 4.66
N ILE A 70 16.90 -0.24 3.35
CA ILE A 70 16.14 0.56 2.39
C ILE A 70 15.61 -0.33 1.26
N ALA A 71 14.44 0.02 0.75
CA ALA A 71 13.80 -0.66 -0.37
C ALA A 71 13.44 0.33 -1.49
N MET A 72 13.64 -0.10 -2.72
CA MET A 72 13.41 0.68 -3.93
C MET A 72 12.18 0.12 -4.66
N ALA A 73 11.36 1.00 -5.21
CA ALA A 73 10.14 0.66 -5.94
C ALA A 73 10.42 0.21 -7.37
N ALA A 74 11.62 0.48 -7.89
CA ALA A 74 12.17 -0.07 -9.12
C ALA A 74 13.65 -0.46 -8.89
N PRO A 75 14.18 -1.50 -9.56
CA PRO A 75 15.61 -1.81 -9.52
C PRO A 75 16.41 -0.58 -9.93
N THR A 76 17.42 -0.20 -9.13
CA THR A 76 18.23 0.99 -9.40
C THR A 76 19.70 0.76 -9.10
N ARG A 77 20.56 1.52 -9.77
CA ARG A 77 22.00 1.62 -9.51
C ARG A 77 22.46 3.06 -9.25
N ASP A 78 21.56 3.97 -8.92
CA ASP A 78 21.92 5.35 -8.56
C ASP A 78 22.57 5.39 -7.18
N ALA A 79 23.91 5.36 -7.16
CA ALA A 79 24.70 5.36 -5.94
C ALA A 79 24.42 6.57 -5.03
N LYS A 80 24.17 7.77 -5.61
CA LYS A 80 23.91 8.98 -4.82
C LYS A 80 22.58 8.85 -4.08
N ARG A 81 21.55 8.37 -4.79
CA ARG A 81 20.22 8.17 -4.23
C ARG A 81 20.19 7.09 -3.15
N LEU A 82 20.84 5.96 -3.41
CA LEU A 82 20.96 4.85 -2.47
C LEU A 82 21.69 5.28 -1.20
N ALA A 83 22.83 5.97 -1.35
CA ALA A 83 23.60 6.48 -0.22
C ALA A 83 22.78 7.49 0.60
N ARG A 84 22.06 8.42 -0.04
CA ARG A 84 21.21 9.40 0.66
C ARG A 84 20.16 8.72 1.55
N LEU A 85 19.37 7.80 0.98
CA LEU A 85 18.30 7.10 1.72
C LEU A 85 18.86 6.24 2.86
N LEU A 86 20.03 5.64 2.67
CA LEU A 86 20.67 4.83 3.71
C LEU A 86 21.27 5.70 4.82
N CYS A 87 21.87 6.84 4.48
CA CYS A 87 22.36 7.81 5.45
C CYS A 87 21.24 8.41 6.29
N GLU A 88 20.05 8.65 5.73
CA GLU A 88 18.85 9.04 6.50
C GLU A 88 18.47 7.99 7.56
N LYS A 89 18.78 6.70 7.33
CA LYS A 89 18.54 5.62 8.30
C LYS A 89 19.59 5.52 9.41
N LEU A 90 20.76 6.16 9.25
CA LEU A 90 21.81 6.15 10.27
C LEU A 90 21.37 6.80 11.58
N GLU A 91 20.42 7.73 11.55
CA GLU A 91 19.86 8.35 12.77
C GLU A 91 19.25 7.32 13.72
N ASN A 92 18.86 6.15 13.21
CA ASN A 92 18.27 5.06 14.00
C ASN A 92 19.31 3.98 14.38
N VAL A 93 20.56 4.12 13.95
CA VAL A 93 21.65 3.18 14.25
C VAL A 93 22.40 3.70 15.47
N ASP A 94 22.36 2.95 16.57
CA ASP A 94 23.13 3.29 17.78
C ASP A 94 24.56 2.70 17.67
N PRO A 95 25.59 3.54 17.43
CA PRO A 95 26.97 3.05 17.32
C PRO A 95 27.49 2.50 18.65
N GLY A 96 26.97 2.95 19.80
CA GLY A 96 27.34 2.50 21.15
C GLY A 96 28.84 2.30 21.41
N PHE A 97 29.35 1.08 21.17
CA PHE A 97 30.73 0.61 21.42
C PHE A 97 31.64 0.71 20.18
N ASP A 98 31.33 1.63 19.27
CA ASP A 98 31.98 1.81 17.98
C ASP A 98 31.85 0.58 17.04
N VAL A 99 31.91 0.86 15.74
CA VAL A 99 31.71 -0.10 14.66
C VAL A 99 33.06 -0.57 14.15
N GLU A 100 33.29 -1.90 14.15
CA GLU A 100 34.51 -2.54 13.62
C GLU A 100 34.38 -2.89 12.13
N LYS A 101 33.17 -3.17 11.66
CA LYS A 101 32.91 -3.59 10.28
C LYS A 101 31.56 -3.12 9.79
N ILE A 102 31.52 -2.60 8.57
CA ILE A 102 30.28 -2.35 7.83
C ILE A 102 30.18 -3.34 6.68
N ILE A 103 29.03 -3.99 6.55
CA ILE A 103 28.69 -4.87 5.43
C ILE A 103 27.46 -4.29 4.74
N LEU A 104 27.52 -4.10 3.43
CA LEU A 104 26.40 -3.73 2.60
C LEU A 104 26.05 -4.92 1.70
N ALA A 105 24.77 -5.30 1.68
CA ALA A 105 24.26 -6.38 0.85
C ALA A 105 23.08 -5.89 0.01
N ALA A 106 22.96 -6.39 -1.23
CA ALA A 106 21.80 -6.15 -2.10
C ALA A 106 20.99 -7.44 -2.31
N PRO A 107 20.23 -7.91 -1.30
CA PRO A 107 19.42 -9.11 -1.44
C PRO A 107 18.31 -8.91 -2.47
N GLY A 108 18.06 -9.94 -3.29
CA GLY A 108 17.02 -9.89 -4.32
C GLY A 108 17.30 -8.83 -5.39
N ALA A 109 18.57 -8.64 -5.77
CA ALA A 109 18.91 -7.80 -6.91
C ALA A 109 18.25 -8.34 -8.19
N GLU A 110 17.57 -7.46 -8.91
CA GLU A 110 16.78 -7.79 -10.10
C GLU A 110 17.50 -7.30 -11.35
N SER A 111 17.20 -7.87 -12.52
CA SER A 111 17.80 -7.39 -13.77
C SER A 111 17.45 -5.93 -14.03
N LEU A 112 18.48 -5.11 -14.25
CA LEU A 112 18.31 -3.70 -14.59
C LEU A 112 18.33 -3.56 -16.10
N VAL A 113 17.15 -3.51 -16.72
CA VAL A 113 17.03 -3.19 -18.14
C VAL A 113 17.07 -1.68 -18.30
N PHE A 114 18.12 -1.18 -18.95
CA PHE A 114 18.17 0.23 -19.35
C PHE A 114 17.08 0.49 -20.39
N LYS A 115 15.98 1.10 -19.95
CA LYS A 115 15.07 1.76 -20.88
C LYS A 115 15.73 3.07 -21.29
N GLN A 116 16.06 3.18 -22.56
CA GLN A 116 16.48 4.46 -23.13
C GLN A 116 15.33 5.44 -22.94
N THR A 117 15.51 6.41 -22.05
CA THR A 117 14.57 7.52 -21.89
C THR A 117 14.52 8.22 -23.24
N GLU A 118 13.34 8.29 -23.84
CA GLU A 118 13.15 9.01 -25.10
C GLU A 118 13.72 10.42 -24.95
N SER A 119 14.62 10.73 -25.88
CA SER A 119 15.41 11.94 -25.87
C SER A 119 14.47 13.14 -26.00
N LEU A 120 14.54 14.04 -25.02
CA LEU A 120 14.16 15.45 -25.13
C LEU A 120 12.72 15.71 -25.60
N GLY A 121 11.81 15.85 -24.63
CA GLY A 121 10.73 16.82 -24.75
C GLY A 121 9.39 16.32 -25.27
N ASP A 122 8.93 15.17 -24.79
CA ASP A 122 7.48 14.94 -24.74
C ASP A 122 6.93 15.40 -23.37
N PRO A 123 6.21 16.54 -23.29
CA PRO A 123 5.56 16.97 -22.05
C PRO A 123 4.46 16.02 -21.57
N ASP A 124 3.98 15.10 -22.42
CA ASP A 124 2.95 14.09 -22.10
C ASP A 124 3.53 12.71 -21.74
N GLY A 125 4.86 12.58 -21.65
CA GLY A 125 5.49 11.35 -21.17
C GLY A 125 5.14 11.04 -19.71
N PRO A 126 4.96 9.76 -19.33
CA PRO A 126 4.65 9.39 -17.95
C PRO A 126 5.74 9.90 -17.01
N THR A 127 5.37 10.77 -16.08
CA THR A 127 6.30 11.31 -15.08
C THR A 127 6.88 10.16 -14.24
N ASP A 128 8.20 10.05 -14.16
CA ASP A 128 8.84 9.06 -13.30
C ASP A 128 8.66 9.43 -11.81
N LEU A 129 7.70 8.77 -11.16
CA LEU A 129 7.40 8.94 -9.75
C LEU A 129 8.26 8.05 -8.84
N SER A 130 9.16 7.23 -9.39
CA SER A 130 9.95 6.27 -8.60
C SER A 130 10.75 6.96 -7.51
N ALA A 131 11.37 8.11 -7.84
CA ALA A 131 12.09 8.99 -6.91
C ALA A 131 11.27 9.32 -5.64
N LEU A 132 10.04 9.76 -5.87
CA LEU A 132 9.12 10.15 -4.83
C LEU A 132 8.62 8.94 -4.03
N VAL A 133 8.22 7.87 -4.71
CA VAL A 133 7.72 6.65 -4.08
C VAL A 133 8.77 6.05 -3.15
N ASP A 134 10.04 6.00 -3.53
CA ASP A 134 11.08 5.43 -2.65
C ASP A 134 11.30 6.29 -1.41
N THR A 135 11.29 7.62 -1.57
CA THR A 135 11.46 8.54 -0.44
C THR A 135 10.29 8.38 0.55
N LEU A 136 9.06 8.34 0.05
CA LEU A 136 7.88 8.16 0.89
C LEU A 136 7.83 6.77 1.52
N SER A 137 8.13 5.71 0.77
CA SER A 137 8.06 4.32 1.24
C SER A 137 9.11 4.03 2.31
N ASN A 138 10.33 4.57 2.16
CA ASN A 138 11.37 4.40 3.17
C ASN A 138 11.08 5.20 4.45
N ARG A 139 10.34 6.31 4.36
CA ARG A 139 9.99 7.14 5.52
C ARG A 139 8.72 6.68 6.24
N LEU A 140 7.66 6.38 5.50
CA LEU A 140 6.35 6.02 6.03
C LEU A 140 6.16 4.51 6.20
N GLY A 141 6.96 3.69 5.54
CA GLY A 141 6.79 2.25 5.42
C GLY A 141 6.18 1.87 4.06
N ALA A 142 6.58 0.72 3.53
CA ALA A 142 6.18 0.26 2.19
C ALA A 142 4.67 0.05 2.07
N ASP A 143 4.01 -0.40 3.14
CA ASP A 143 2.56 -0.66 3.16
C ASP A 143 1.72 0.63 3.23
N HIS A 144 2.34 1.78 3.46
CA HIS A 144 1.68 3.08 3.59
C HIS A 144 1.71 3.91 2.30
N VAL A 145 2.42 3.45 1.27
CA VAL A 145 2.52 4.12 -0.03
C VAL A 145 2.02 3.16 -1.10
N PHE A 146 0.75 3.32 -1.44
CA PHE A 146 0.05 2.46 -2.39
C PHE A 146 -0.85 3.29 -3.28
N ARG A 147 -1.29 2.66 -4.37
CA ARG A 147 -2.39 3.18 -5.19
C ARG A 147 -3.61 2.30 -4.99
N LEU A 148 -4.79 2.86 -5.23
CA LEU A 148 -6.01 2.07 -5.34
C LEU A 148 -6.13 1.54 -6.78
N ALA A 149 -6.54 0.28 -6.90
CA ALA A 149 -6.85 -0.38 -8.16
C ALA A 149 -8.22 -1.05 -8.05
N SER A 150 -8.87 -1.26 -9.19
CA SER A 150 -10.07 -2.09 -9.25
C SER A 150 -9.73 -3.54 -8.92
N ALA A 151 -10.74 -4.24 -8.43
CA ALA A 151 -10.74 -5.68 -8.23
C ALA A 151 -12.02 -6.26 -8.84
N GLU A 152 -11.94 -7.47 -9.38
CA GLU A 152 -13.07 -8.20 -9.94
C GLU A 152 -14.00 -8.67 -8.81
N SER A 153 -14.89 -7.78 -8.39
CA SER A 153 -15.89 -8.02 -7.36
C SER A 153 -17.05 -7.06 -7.55
N ASP A 154 -18.26 -7.61 -7.60
CA ASP A 154 -19.50 -6.82 -7.62
C ASP A 154 -19.76 -6.16 -6.26
N LEU A 155 -19.24 -6.77 -5.18
CA LEU A 155 -19.39 -6.22 -3.84
C LEU A 155 -18.54 -4.95 -3.67
N PRO A 156 -19.15 -3.79 -3.36
CA PRO A 156 -18.44 -2.52 -3.40
C PRO A 156 -17.23 -2.43 -2.47
N GLU A 157 -17.33 -2.95 -1.24
CA GLU A 157 -16.22 -2.98 -0.28
C GLU A 157 -15.02 -3.83 -0.73
N ARG A 158 -15.20 -4.70 -1.73
CA ARG A 158 -14.18 -5.62 -2.26
C ARG A 158 -13.78 -5.27 -3.69
N SER A 159 -14.50 -4.34 -4.33
CA SER A 159 -14.24 -3.86 -5.68
C SER A 159 -13.00 -2.95 -5.78
N VAL A 160 -12.43 -2.57 -4.64
CA VAL A 160 -11.21 -1.75 -4.53
C VAL A 160 -10.13 -2.49 -3.76
N ARG A 161 -8.91 -2.52 -4.29
CA ARG A 161 -7.74 -3.11 -3.62
C ARG A 161 -6.57 -2.13 -3.58
N ALA A 162 -5.71 -2.27 -2.58
CA ALA A 162 -4.41 -1.63 -2.59
C ALA A 162 -3.49 -2.37 -3.57
N ALA A 163 -2.77 -1.62 -4.40
CA ALA A 163 -1.76 -2.12 -5.30
C ALA A 163 -0.45 -1.34 -5.11
N PRO A 164 0.72 -1.93 -5.50
CA PRO A 164 1.99 -1.23 -5.44
C PRO A 164 1.92 0.14 -6.12
N ALA A 165 2.52 1.17 -5.53
CA ALA A 165 2.39 2.55 -6.01
C ALA A 165 2.82 2.75 -7.47
N LEU A 166 3.78 1.96 -7.95
CA LEU A 166 4.27 1.98 -9.34
C LEU A 166 3.69 0.87 -10.22
N ALA A 167 2.70 0.11 -9.74
CA ALA A 167 2.03 -0.88 -10.58
C ALA A 167 1.37 -0.20 -11.79
N SER A 168 1.37 -0.90 -12.92
CA SER A 168 0.67 -0.47 -14.14
C SER A 168 -0.80 -0.21 -13.82
N VAL A 169 -1.36 0.81 -14.48
CA VAL A 169 -2.80 1.08 -14.41
C VAL A 169 -3.50 -0.04 -15.17
N GLU A 170 -4.20 -0.92 -14.48
CA GLU A 170 -5.17 -1.81 -15.11
C GLU A 170 -6.40 -0.98 -15.53
N GLU A 171 -7.04 -1.35 -16.65
CA GLU A 171 -8.26 -0.68 -17.10
C GLU A 171 -9.36 -0.80 -16.05
N PHE A 172 -10.08 0.31 -15.82
CA PHE A 172 -11.14 0.39 -14.81
C PHE A 172 -12.29 -0.57 -15.15
N SER A 173 -12.72 -1.36 -14.17
CA SER A 173 -13.81 -2.34 -14.32
C SER A 173 -15.10 -1.98 -13.58
N TRP A 174 -15.21 -0.79 -12.98
CA TRP A 174 -16.41 -0.42 -12.22
C TRP A 174 -17.55 0.03 -13.13
N PRO A 175 -18.80 -0.40 -12.86
CA PRO A 175 -19.96 0.14 -13.53
C PRO A 175 -20.06 1.65 -13.28
N LEU A 176 -20.05 2.45 -14.35
CA LEU A 176 -20.20 3.93 -14.26
C LEU A 176 -21.65 4.34 -13.95
N ASP A 177 -22.61 3.42 -14.17
CA ASP A 177 -24.04 3.70 -14.05
C ASP A 177 -24.49 3.89 -12.59
N TRP A 178 -23.73 3.36 -11.63
CA TRP A 178 -23.99 3.47 -10.19
C TRP A 178 -22.81 4.16 -9.48
N PRO A 179 -22.88 5.48 -9.24
CA PRO A 179 -21.78 6.20 -8.61
C PRO A 179 -21.52 5.65 -7.20
N ARG A 180 -20.25 5.41 -6.88
CA ARG A 180 -19.80 5.02 -5.55
C ARG A 180 -19.59 6.28 -4.68
N PRO A 181 -19.83 6.22 -3.36
CA PRO A 181 -19.67 7.39 -2.48
C PRO A 181 -18.21 7.82 -2.38
N THR A 182 -17.99 9.12 -2.21
CA THR A 182 -16.65 9.69 -1.98
C THR A 182 -16.02 9.15 -0.70
N ARG A 183 -16.84 8.87 0.32
CA ARG A 183 -16.40 8.24 1.57
C ARG A 183 -17.16 6.93 1.78
N LEU A 184 -16.44 5.82 1.62
CA LEU A 184 -16.90 4.49 2.00
C LEU A 184 -16.44 4.17 3.43
N PHE A 185 -17.33 3.61 4.25
CA PHE A 185 -16.98 3.17 5.59
C PHE A 185 -16.33 1.78 5.56
N ALA A 186 -15.22 1.62 6.27
CA ALA A 186 -14.53 0.34 6.40
C ALA A 186 -15.41 -0.75 7.03
N ARG A 187 -16.37 -0.34 7.86
CA ARG A 187 -17.43 -1.18 8.40
C ARG A 187 -18.74 -0.42 8.25
N PRO A 188 -19.72 -0.94 7.49
CA PRO A 188 -21.03 -0.32 7.43
C PRO A 188 -21.66 -0.18 8.82
N GLU A 189 -22.31 0.95 9.06
CA GLU A 189 -22.95 1.21 10.35
C GLU A 189 -24.43 0.84 10.27
N PRO A 190 -25.01 0.19 11.29
CA PRO A 190 -26.44 -0.14 11.28
C PRO A 190 -27.28 1.14 11.33
N VAL A 191 -28.41 1.13 10.63
CA VAL A 191 -29.41 2.20 10.69
C VAL A 191 -30.79 1.62 10.94
N GLU A 192 -31.63 2.39 11.64
CA GLU A 192 -33.06 2.07 11.75
C GLU A 192 -33.79 2.74 10.60
N THR A 193 -34.68 2.03 9.92
CA THR A 193 -35.37 2.53 8.73
C THR A 193 -36.89 2.32 8.84
N VAL A 194 -37.63 3.16 8.13
CA VAL A 194 -39.04 2.92 7.82
C VAL A 194 -39.15 2.77 6.30
N ALA A 195 -39.13 1.52 5.83
CA ALA A 195 -39.21 1.17 4.41
C ALA A 195 -40.41 0.25 4.15
N LEU A 196 -41.03 0.39 2.97
CA LEU A 196 -42.00 -0.59 2.48
C LEU A 196 -41.23 -1.69 1.75
N LEU A 197 -41.40 -2.94 2.17
CA LEU A 197 -40.78 -4.08 1.49
C LEU A 197 -41.58 -4.45 0.22
N PRO A 198 -40.93 -5.05 -0.80
CA PRO A 198 -39.53 -5.47 -0.83
C PRO A 198 -38.58 -4.38 -1.32
N ASP A 199 -38.85 -3.70 -2.44
CA ASP A 199 -37.83 -2.88 -3.11
C ASP A 199 -37.88 -1.39 -2.79
N ALA A 200 -38.81 -0.92 -1.95
CA ALA A 200 -38.94 0.52 -1.75
C ALA A 200 -37.78 1.08 -0.90
N PRO A 201 -37.24 2.25 -1.29
CA PRO A 201 -36.26 2.95 -0.46
C PRO A 201 -36.92 3.38 0.87
N PRO A 202 -36.11 3.60 1.93
CA PRO A 202 -36.63 4.02 3.21
C PRO A 202 -37.22 5.44 3.10
N ALA A 203 -38.40 5.66 3.69
CA ALA A 203 -39.00 7.00 3.79
C ALA A 203 -38.27 7.90 4.81
N ALA A 204 -37.67 7.27 5.82
CA ALA A 204 -36.80 7.91 6.80
C ALA A 204 -35.84 6.88 7.39
N PHE A 205 -34.70 7.35 7.88
CA PHE A 205 -33.74 6.52 8.61
C PHE A 205 -33.16 7.26 9.81
N THR A 206 -32.76 6.53 10.84
CA THR A 206 -32.06 7.06 12.02
C THR A 206 -30.64 6.56 12.01
N TRP A 207 -29.69 7.49 11.94
CA TRP A 207 -28.26 7.20 11.98
C TRP A 207 -27.60 8.03 13.08
N ARG A 208 -26.85 7.36 13.98
CA ARG A 208 -26.20 7.98 15.15
C ARG A 208 -27.14 8.86 15.99
N GLY A 209 -28.39 8.40 16.16
CA GLY A 209 -29.42 9.10 16.94
C GLY A 209 -30.11 10.26 16.22
N ILE A 210 -29.70 10.59 15.00
CA ILE A 210 -30.32 11.66 14.20
C ILE A 210 -31.27 11.02 13.19
N ARG A 211 -32.55 11.38 13.28
CA ARG A 211 -33.58 10.96 12.32
C ARG A 211 -33.55 11.86 11.10
N ARG A 212 -33.46 11.26 9.91
CA ARG A 212 -33.39 11.93 8.61
C ARG A 212 -34.55 11.47 7.75
N ARG A 213 -35.29 12.41 7.17
CA ARG A 213 -36.37 12.11 6.23
C ARG A 213 -35.81 12.10 4.81
N VAL A 214 -36.11 11.04 4.06
CA VAL A 214 -35.65 10.88 2.68
C VAL A 214 -36.55 11.69 1.77
N ARG A 215 -35.94 12.56 0.97
CA ARG A 215 -36.59 13.40 -0.04
C ARG A 215 -36.55 12.77 -1.42
N ARG A 216 -35.42 12.16 -1.78
CA ARG A 216 -35.20 11.46 -3.05
C ARG A 216 -34.42 10.18 -2.80
N ALA A 217 -34.68 9.16 -3.61
CA ALA A 217 -33.91 7.93 -3.56
C ALA A 217 -33.86 7.27 -4.93
N ASP A 218 -32.70 6.69 -5.24
CA ASP A 218 -32.44 5.88 -6.44
C ASP A 218 -32.00 4.47 -6.00
N GLY A 219 -32.50 3.44 -6.68
CA GLY A 219 -32.24 2.03 -6.36
C GLY A 219 -33.47 1.13 -6.56
N PRO A 220 -33.38 -0.17 -6.22
CA PRO A 220 -32.19 -0.83 -5.69
C PRO A 220 -31.15 -1.17 -6.76
N GLU A 221 -29.87 -0.93 -6.46
CA GLU A 221 -28.78 -1.67 -7.09
C GLU A 221 -28.63 -3.00 -6.34
N ARG A 222 -29.06 -4.09 -6.96
CA ARG A 222 -28.99 -5.43 -6.38
C ARG A 222 -27.64 -6.08 -6.67
N VAL A 223 -26.90 -6.36 -5.61
CA VAL A 223 -25.60 -7.03 -5.65
C VAL A 223 -25.74 -8.41 -5.01
N PHE A 224 -25.39 -9.46 -5.75
CA PHE A 224 -25.40 -10.82 -5.24
C PHE A 224 -24.08 -11.16 -4.54
N GLY A 225 -24.15 -12.10 -3.61
CA GLY A 225 -22.99 -12.67 -2.95
C GLY A 225 -22.07 -13.35 -3.97
N GLU A 226 -20.77 -13.25 -3.71
CA GLU A 226 -19.74 -13.86 -4.54
C GLU A 226 -19.65 -15.35 -4.22
N TRP A 227 -20.58 -16.14 -4.78
CA TRP A 227 -20.75 -17.59 -4.52
C TRP A 227 -19.47 -18.41 -4.63
N TRP A 228 -18.51 -17.97 -5.45
CA TRP A 228 -17.21 -18.63 -5.62
C TRP A 228 -16.26 -18.46 -4.43
N LYS A 229 -16.59 -17.61 -3.44
CA LYS A 229 -15.73 -17.34 -2.28
C LYS A 229 -16.12 -18.12 -1.02
N ALA A 230 -17.42 -18.39 -0.82
CA ALA A 230 -17.90 -19.19 0.31
C ALA A 230 -19.36 -19.63 0.09
N ASP A 231 -19.75 -20.78 0.64
CA ASP A 231 -21.13 -21.27 0.60
C ASP A 231 -22.14 -20.29 1.22
N ALA A 232 -21.71 -19.52 2.23
CA ALA A 232 -22.54 -18.49 2.86
C ALA A 232 -22.94 -17.34 1.92
N GLU A 233 -22.25 -17.18 0.79
CA GLU A 233 -22.54 -16.15 -0.21
C GLU A 233 -23.51 -16.64 -1.30
N LEU A 234 -23.85 -17.94 -1.35
CA LEU A 234 -24.66 -18.54 -2.43
C LEU A 234 -26.04 -17.90 -2.60
N ALA A 235 -26.74 -17.67 -1.49
CA ALA A 235 -28.06 -17.04 -1.49
C ALA A 235 -27.99 -15.54 -1.18
N ARG A 236 -26.81 -15.04 -0.80
CA ARG A 236 -26.70 -13.70 -0.22
C ARG A 236 -27.01 -12.63 -1.26
N SER A 237 -27.73 -11.60 -0.88
CA SER A 237 -27.97 -10.43 -1.73
C SER A 237 -27.94 -9.16 -0.90
N ARG A 238 -27.66 -8.04 -1.57
CA ARG A 238 -27.73 -6.71 -0.96
C ARG A 238 -28.35 -5.73 -1.93
N ASP A 239 -29.33 -4.98 -1.44
CA ASP A 239 -29.99 -3.94 -2.20
C ASP A 239 -29.48 -2.58 -1.74
N TYR A 240 -28.69 -1.92 -2.59
CA TYR A 240 -28.10 -0.62 -2.32
C TYR A 240 -29.01 0.50 -2.84
N TYR A 241 -29.11 1.57 -2.07
CA TYR A 241 -29.93 2.75 -2.35
C TYR A 241 -29.11 4.01 -2.13
N GLN A 242 -29.17 4.93 -3.09
CA GLN A 242 -28.70 6.29 -2.92
C GLN A 242 -29.88 7.12 -2.41
N VAL A 243 -29.72 7.80 -1.29
CA VAL A 243 -30.80 8.61 -0.70
C VAL A 243 -30.32 10.03 -0.46
N GLU A 244 -31.18 11.00 -0.74
CA GLU A 244 -30.99 12.40 -0.41
C GLU A 244 -32.00 12.77 0.68
N ASP A 245 -31.53 13.37 1.77
CA ASP A 245 -32.42 13.85 2.83
C ASP A 245 -32.99 15.24 2.55
N GLU A 246 -33.86 15.74 3.43
CA GLU A 246 -34.46 17.07 3.28
C GLU A 246 -33.44 18.23 3.36
N ALA A 247 -32.26 18.01 3.96
CA ALA A 247 -31.17 18.97 4.03
C ALA A 247 -30.27 18.94 2.77
N GLY A 248 -30.48 17.98 1.87
CA GLY A 248 -29.68 17.77 0.66
C GLY A 248 -28.43 16.92 0.90
N GLU A 249 -28.26 16.33 2.09
CA GLU A 249 -27.18 15.39 2.36
C GLU A 249 -27.47 14.05 1.67
N ARG A 250 -26.46 13.48 1.02
CA ARG A 250 -26.60 12.26 0.21
C ARG A 250 -25.88 11.09 0.86
N PHE A 251 -26.62 10.00 1.06
CA PHE A 251 -26.16 8.81 1.76
C PHE A 251 -26.28 7.57 0.90
N TRP A 252 -25.41 6.60 1.16
CA TRP A 252 -25.47 5.29 0.52
C TRP A 252 -25.85 4.23 1.53
N LEU A 253 -27.07 3.73 1.43
CA LEU A 253 -27.61 2.72 2.32
C LEU A 253 -27.69 1.39 1.58
N TYR A 254 -27.69 0.30 2.33
CA TYR A 254 -28.10 -0.98 1.79
C TYR A 254 -28.92 -1.78 2.78
N ARG A 255 -29.73 -2.68 2.24
CA ARG A 255 -30.35 -3.77 2.97
C ARG A 255 -29.56 -5.05 2.74
N ASP A 256 -29.24 -5.78 3.81
CA ASP A 256 -28.61 -7.10 3.75
C ASP A 256 -29.68 -8.17 3.46
N GLY A 257 -30.10 -8.26 2.20
CA GLY A 257 -31.13 -9.17 1.70
C GLY A 257 -32.06 -8.51 0.70
N ASP A 258 -32.84 -9.32 0.00
CA ASP A 258 -33.75 -8.90 -1.08
C ASP A 258 -35.11 -8.36 -0.59
N GLY A 259 -35.39 -8.40 0.71
CA GLY A 259 -36.67 -7.99 1.29
C GLY A 259 -37.77 -9.05 1.25
N GLU A 260 -37.51 -10.23 0.70
CA GLU A 260 -38.50 -11.31 0.51
C GLU A 260 -38.06 -12.62 1.15
N ASP A 261 -36.89 -13.14 0.78
CA ASP A 261 -36.39 -14.44 1.22
C ASP A 261 -35.45 -14.28 2.43
N PRO A 262 -35.79 -14.88 3.60
CA PRO A 262 -34.90 -14.86 4.77
C PRO A 262 -33.54 -15.52 4.53
N ALA A 263 -33.39 -16.36 3.51
CA ALA A 263 -32.11 -16.98 3.17
C ALA A 263 -31.10 -15.99 2.55
N THR A 264 -31.58 -14.85 2.01
CA THR A 264 -30.72 -13.91 1.28
C THR A 264 -29.96 -12.93 2.17
N GLY A 265 -30.34 -12.82 3.45
CA GLY A 265 -29.62 -12.01 4.43
C GLY A 265 -30.47 -11.66 5.65
N THR A 266 -29.93 -10.82 6.52
CA THR A 266 -30.58 -10.42 7.79
C THR A 266 -31.76 -9.47 7.63
N GLN A 267 -31.98 -8.94 6.43
CA GLN A 267 -32.94 -7.88 6.09
C GLN A 267 -32.74 -6.57 6.87
N ARG A 268 -31.59 -6.43 7.54
CA ARG A 268 -31.20 -5.22 8.27
C ARG A 268 -30.63 -4.18 7.33
N TRP A 269 -30.77 -2.93 7.75
CA TRP A 269 -30.29 -1.78 7.00
C TRP A 269 -28.99 -1.25 7.58
N PHE A 270 -28.12 -0.81 6.68
CA PHE A 270 -26.83 -0.25 7.02
C PHE A 270 -26.56 0.97 6.14
N ILE A 271 -25.74 1.89 6.65
CA ILE A 271 -25.11 2.94 5.87
C ILE A 271 -23.70 2.47 5.47
N ALA A 272 -23.45 2.39 4.16
CA ALA A 272 -22.16 2.02 3.60
C ALA A 272 -21.25 3.23 3.40
N GLY A 273 -21.82 4.41 3.11
CA GLY A 273 -21.01 5.60 2.84
C GLY A 273 -21.82 6.88 2.66
N ILE A 274 -21.10 7.95 2.37
CA ILE A 274 -21.66 9.31 2.20
C ILE A 274 -21.10 9.92 0.91
N PHE A 275 -21.97 10.54 0.13
CA PHE A 275 -21.60 11.31 -1.05
C PHE A 275 -21.27 12.76 -0.64
N ALA A 276 -20.29 13.37 -1.30
CA ALA A 276 -19.90 14.76 -1.08
C ALA A 276 -20.99 15.76 -1.48
#